data_AF-A0A0B4X297-F1
#
_entry.id   AF-A0A0B4X297-F1
#
_cell.length_a   1.000
_cell.length_b   1.000
_cell.length_c   1.000
_cell.angle_alpha   90.00
_cell.angle_beta   90.00
_cell.angle_gamma   90.00
#
_symmetry.space_group_name_H-M   'P 1'
#
loop_
_entity.id
_entity.type
_entity.pdbx_description
1 polymer ?
#
loop_
_entity_poly.entity_id
_entity_poly.type
_entity_poly.pdbx_seq_one_letter_code
_entity_poly.pdbx_strand_id
1 'polypeptide(L)'
;MPLPNYRDTFLQCLQTLKDLMGPSEEYVRFRWQAIYLTRGRFSYFFRGALDGQVSGFSGQQIDLTNGEITIIPARSAALYGATFGLNEAITAYNGPAKSVIDVAHAFNEAGEMSYHPEFFYVRMDLLHSANDSRMGFTLDPRLRENTNLIFVGVEDQVTADLLEESDIARWVAQEKPMASTDWYAERFYYS
;
A
#
# COMPACT_ATOMS: atom_id res chain seq x y z
N MET A 1 7.02 -10.27 20.59
CA MET A 1 7.79 -10.79 19.43
C MET A 1 8.16 -9.58 18.61
N PRO A 2 9.34 -9.52 17.96
CA PRO A 2 9.72 -8.34 17.19
C PRO A 2 8.78 -8.13 16.01
N LEU A 3 8.52 -6.87 15.65
CA LEU A 3 7.70 -6.53 14.49
C LEU A 3 8.23 -7.19 13.21
N PRO A 4 7.34 -7.77 12.38
CA PRO A 4 7.68 -8.34 11.09
C PRO A 4 8.18 -7.26 10.13
N ASN A 5 9.23 -7.58 9.39
CA ASN A 5 9.78 -6.69 8.37
C ASN A 5 9.07 -6.85 7.01
N TYR A 6 8.13 -5.97 6.70
CA TYR A 6 7.31 -5.97 5.48
C TYR A 6 7.96 -5.29 4.26
N ARG A 7 9.25 -4.95 4.33
CA ARG A 7 9.98 -4.25 3.27
C ARG A 7 9.90 -4.94 1.90
N ASP A 8 10.07 -6.26 1.83
CA ASP A 8 10.03 -6.98 0.56
C ASP A 8 8.65 -6.90 -0.10
N THR A 9 7.57 -7.08 0.68
CA THR A 9 6.18 -6.93 0.21
C THR A 9 5.90 -5.51 -0.25
N PHE A 10 6.42 -4.51 0.47
CA PHE A 10 6.32 -3.11 0.07
C PHE A 10 7.02 -2.85 -1.26
N LEU A 11 8.25 -3.35 -1.45
CA LEU A 11 9.00 -3.20 -2.69
C LEU A 11 8.31 -3.90 -3.87
N GLN A 12 7.71 -5.08 -3.66
CA GLN A 12 6.88 -5.75 -4.65
C GLN A 12 5.68 -4.88 -5.06
N CYS A 13 4.95 -4.33 -4.09
CA CYS A 13 3.83 -3.42 -4.38
C CYS A 13 4.27 -2.18 -5.16
N LEU A 14 5.42 -1.57 -4.82
CA LEU A 14 5.96 -0.44 -5.56
C LEU A 14 6.34 -0.80 -7.00
N GLN A 15 6.93 -1.98 -7.20
CA GLN A 15 7.29 -2.46 -8.53
C GLN A 15 6.03 -2.70 -9.37
N THR A 16 5.00 -3.37 -8.82
CA THR A 16 3.71 -3.54 -9.50
C THR A 16 3.07 -2.19 -9.84
N LEU A 17 3.02 -1.24 -8.90
CA LEU A 17 2.50 0.11 -9.16
C LEU A 17 3.24 0.80 -10.30
N LYS A 18 4.58 0.69 -10.33
CA LYS A 18 5.41 1.24 -11.41
C LYS A 18 5.04 0.64 -12.76
N ASP A 19 4.86 -0.67 -12.82
CA ASP A 19 4.56 -1.40 -14.05
C ASP A 19 3.14 -1.09 -14.56
N LEU A 20 2.17 -0.91 -13.67
CA LEU A 20 0.79 -0.48 -14.01
C LEU A 20 0.71 0.95 -14.59
N MET A 21 1.76 1.75 -14.44
CA MET A 21 1.86 3.10 -15.02
C MET A 21 2.61 3.12 -16.36
N GLY A 22 3.16 1.98 -16.77
CA GLY A 22 3.80 1.78 -18.07
C GLY A 22 2.90 1.07 -19.08
N PRO A 23 3.34 0.97 -20.34
CA PRO A 23 2.73 0.06 -21.31
C PRO A 23 2.98 -1.38 -20.86
N SER A 24 1.92 -2.12 -20.52
CA SER A 24 1.98 -3.53 -20.14
C SER A 24 0.85 -4.30 -20.82
N GLU A 25 1.17 -5.48 -21.36
CA GLU A 25 0.20 -6.46 -21.90
C GLU A 25 -0.20 -7.51 -20.86
N GLU A 26 0.35 -7.42 -19.64
CA GLU A 26 0.12 -8.36 -18.54
C GLU A 26 -1.30 -8.29 -18.00
N TYR A 27 -1.91 -7.09 -18.01
CA TYR A 27 -3.22 -6.85 -17.42
C TYR A 27 -4.22 -6.38 -18.47
N VAL A 28 -5.36 -7.08 -18.58
CA VAL A 28 -6.49 -6.65 -19.41
C VAL A 28 -7.37 -5.59 -18.75
N ARG A 29 -7.35 -5.53 -17.41
CA ARG A 29 -8.03 -4.52 -16.61
C ARG A 29 -7.31 -4.39 -15.28
N PHE A 30 -7.20 -3.16 -14.78
CA PHE A 30 -6.77 -2.94 -13.41
C PHE A 30 -7.39 -1.69 -12.80
N ARG A 31 -7.43 -1.65 -11.47
CA ARG A 31 -7.67 -0.45 -10.69
C ARG A 31 -6.68 -0.43 -9.53
N TRP A 32 -6.10 0.73 -9.27
CA TRP A 32 -5.18 0.88 -8.16
C TRP A 32 -5.31 2.24 -7.47
N GLN A 33 -4.93 2.26 -6.20
CA GLN A 33 -4.82 3.45 -5.36
C GLN A 33 -3.55 3.32 -4.53
N ALA A 34 -2.81 4.42 -4.39
CA ALA A 34 -1.70 4.53 -3.46
C ALA A 34 -1.83 5.84 -2.69
N ILE A 35 -1.80 5.77 -1.36
CA ILE A 35 -1.82 6.96 -0.49
C ILE A 35 -0.60 6.89 0.40
N TYR A 36 0.18 7.96 0.42
CA TYR A 36 1.36 8.07 1.25
C TYR A 36 1.20 9.26 2.18
N LEU A 37 1.03 8.97 3.47
CA LEU A 37 1.01 9.93 4.55
C LEU A 37 2.41 9.99 5.15
N THR A 38 3.12 11.08 4.88
CA THR A 38 4.50 11.26 5.35
C THR A 38 4.52 11.86 6.76
N ARG A 39 5.66 11.72 7.44
CA ARG A 39 5.97 12.48 8.65
C ARG A 39 6.10 13.98 8.37
N GLY A 40 6.43 14.31 7.13
CA GLY A 40 6.73 15.65 6.70
C GLY A 40 5.50 16.46 6.31
N ARG A 41 5.78 17.56 5.62
CA ARG A 41 4.78 18.55 5.18
C ARG A 41 3.75 18.01 4.20
N PHE A 42 4.10 17.00 3.41
CA PHE A 42 3.29 16.60 2.26
C PHE A 42 2.63 15.24 2.45
N SER A 43 1.45 15.06 1.88
CA SER A 43 0.82 13.76 1.68
C SER A 43 0.50 13.57 0.21
N TYR A 44 0.60 12.34 -0.27
CA TYR A 44 0.47 12.05 -1.70
C TYR A 44 -0.65 11.05 -1.95
N PHE A 45 -1.48 11.33 -2.94
CA PHE A 45 -2.65 10.54 -3.30
C PHE A 45 -2.61 10.22 -4.78
N PHE A 46 -2.57 8.94 -5.10
CA PHE A 46 -2.48 8.44 -6.45
C PHE A 46 -3.58 7.43 -6.72
N ARG A 47 -4.08 7.43 -7.94
CA ARG A 47 -4.97 6.38 -8.43
C ARG A 47 -4.82 6.21 -9.92
N GLY A 48 -5.09 5.00 -10.37
CA GLY A 48 -5.12 4.68 -11.78
C GLY A 48 -6.10 3.57 -12.08
N ALA A 49 -6.56 3.54 -13.32
CA ALA A 49 -7.37 2.45 -13.82
C ALA A 49 -7.13 2.26 -15.32
N LEU A 50 -7.23 1.00 -15.74
CA LEU A 50 -7.33 0.59 -17.12
C LEU A 50 -8.55 -0.30 -17.25
N ASP A 51 -9.44 0.03 -18.18
CA ASP A 51 -10.58 -0.79 -18.55
C ASP A 51 -10.69 -0.86 -20.08
N GLY A 52 -10.17 -1.94 -20.66
CA GLY A 52 -10.04 -2.08 -22.11
C GLY A 52 -9.10 -1.01 -22.69
N GLN A 53 -9.63 -0.14 -23.54
CA GLN A 53 -8.86 0.94 -24.17
C GLN A 53 -8.87 2.25 -23.36
N VAL A 54 -9.65 2.32 -22.29
CA VAL A 54 -9.76 3.52 -21.47
C VAL A 54 -8.77 3.43 -20.32
N SER A 55 -7.81 4.34 -20.29
CA SER A 55 -6.89 4.50 -19.17
C SER A 55 -7.05 5.89 -18.55
N GLY A 56 -6.91 5.95 -17.22
CA GLY A 56 -6.98 7.19 -16.47
C GLY A 56 -6.09 7.12 -15.25
N PHE A 57 -5.22 8.12 -15.09
CA PHE A 57 -4.29 8.22 -13.99
C PHE A 57 -4.34 9.61 -13.39
N SER A 58 -4.26 9.71 -12.07
CA SER A 58 -4.20 11.00 -11.36
C SER A 58 -3.29 10.91 -10.14
N GLY A 59 -2.51 11.97 -9.91
CA GLY A 59 -1.72 12.17 -8.71
C GLY A 59 -2.00 13.53 -8.10
N GLN A 60 -2.03 13.60 -6.78
CA GLN A 60 -2.20 14.81 -6.00
C GLN A 60 -1.20 14.82 -4.85
N GLN A 61 -0.65 15.99 -4.59
CA GLN A 61 0.12 16.31 -3.39
C GLN A 61 -0.70 17.28 -2.57
N ILE A 62 -0.86 17.01 -1.28
CA ILE A 62 -1.49 17.90 -0.33
C ILE A 62 -0.42 18.41 0.63
N ASP A 63 -0.37 19.71 0.79
CA ASP A 63 0.42 20.37 1.82
C ASP A 63 -0.38 20.44 3.12
N LEU A 64 0.10 19.74 4.14
CA LEU A 64 -0.56 19.64 5.44
C LEU A 64 -0.48 20.94 6.26
N THR A 65 0.37 21.89 5.88
CA THR A 65 0.54 23.16 6.61
C THR A 65 -0.47 24.23 6.19
N ASN A 66 -0.82 24.28 4.91
CA ASN A 66 -1.70 25.32 4.36
C ASN A 66 -2.93 24.73 3.62
N GLY A 67 -3.03 23.40 3.48
CA GLY A 67 -4.12 22.71 2.79
C GLY A 67 -4.06 22.79 1.27
N GLU A 68 -2.98 23.32 0.68
CA GLU A 68 -2.85 23.49 -0.76
C GLU A 68 -2.74 22.13 -1.47
N ILE A 69 -3.48 21.96 -2.56
CA ILE A 69 -3.48 20.75 -3.37
C ILE A 69 -2.81 21.05 -4.70
N THR A 70 -1.73 20.34 -4.99
CA THR A 70 -1.01 20.39 -6.27
C THR A 70 -1.24 19.12 -7.06
N ILE A 71 -1.56 19.24 -8.34
CA ILE A 71 -1.64 18.08 -9.25
C ILE A 71 -0.22 17.67 -9.62
N ILE A 72 0.08 16.38 -9.42
CA ILE A 72 1.39 15.81 -9.73
C ILE A 72 1.25 14.62 -10.69
N PRO A 73 2.28 14.31 -11.50
CA PRO A 73 2.23 13.17 -12.40
C PRO A 73 2.02 11.85 -11.64
N ALA A 74 1.05 11.04 -12.07
CA ALA A 74 0.77 9.75 -11.44
C ALA A 74 1.99 8.83 -11.44
N ARG A 75 2.80 8.86 -12.52
CA ARG A 75 4.08 8.13 -12.65
C ARG A 75 5.08 8.37 -11.51
N SER A 76 4.91 9.45 -10.75
CA SER A 76 5.74 9.74 -9.58
C SER A 76 5.36 8.92 -8.34
N ALA A 77 4.27 8.14 -8.36
CA ALA A 77 3.82 7.34 -7.22
C ALA A 77 4.91 6.43 -6.66
N ALA A 78 5.60 5.69 -7.53
CA ALA A 78 6.70 4.81 -7.13
C ALA A 78 7.92 5.59 -6.59
N LEU A 79 8.19 6.78 -7.14
CA LEU A 79 9.29 7.64 -6.68
C LEU A 79 9.02 8.20 -5.28
N TYR A 80 7.81 8.73 -5.03
CA TYR A 80 7.44 9.20 -3.70
C TYR A 80 7.35 8.04 -2.72
N GLY A 81 6.79 6.90 -3.13
CA GLY A 81 6.77 5.68 -2.34
C GLY A 81 8.17 5.19 -1.96
N ALA A 82 9.18 5.31 -2.84
CA ALA A 82 10.54 4.90 -2.50
C ALA A 82 11.09 5.59 -1.23
N THR A 83 10.61 6.79 -0.90
CA THR A 83 11.00 7.47 0.35
C THR A 83 10.44 6.79 1.61
N PHE A 84 9.26 6.19 1.54
CA PHE A 84 8.73 5.35 2.64
C PHE A 84 9.65 4.13 2.89
N GLY A 85 10.30 3.62 1.84
CA GLY A 85 11.30 2.56 1.95
C GLY A 85 12.54 2.94 2.77
N LEU A 86 12.73 4.22 3.12
CA LEU A 86 13.82 4.68 3.97
C LEU A 86 13.53 4.53 5.47
N ASN A 87 12.30 4.24 5.87
CA ASN A 87 11.99 3.90 7.27
C ASN A 87 12.81 2.68 7.70
N GLU A 88 13.36 2.70 8.92
CA GLU A 88 14.20 1.62 9.43
C GLU A 88 13.36 0.36 9.65
N ALA A 89 12.22 0.49 10.34
CA ALA A 89 11.24 -0.58 10.49
C ALA A 89 9.98 -0.30 9.67
N ILE A 90 9.55 -1.34 8.94
CA ILE A 90 8.32 -1.34 8.13
C ILE A 90 7.51 -2.55 8.54
N THR A 91 6.29 -2.32 9.04
CA THR A 91 5.29 -3.35 9.34
C THR A 91 3.99 -3.07 8.57
N ALA A 92 2.95 -3.86 8.81
CA ALA A 92 1.63 -3.69 8.24
C ALA A 92 0.57 -3.51 9.34
N TYR A 93 -0.46 -2.72 9.04
CA TYR A 93 -1.65 -2.63 9.87
C TYR A 93 -2.48 -3.91 9.76
N ASN A 94 -2.92 -4.43 10.91
CA ASN A 94 -3.77 -5.62 11.07
C ASN A 94 -4.94 -5.35 12.04
N GLY A 95 -5.29 -4.09 12.27
CA GLY A 95 -6.42 -3.70 13.11
C GLY A 95 -7.77 -3.73 12.35
N PRO A 96 -8.83 -3.16 12.96
CA PRO A 96 -10.16 -3.11 12.35
C PRO A 96 -10.19 -2.40 10.98
N ALA A 97 -11.13 -2.80 10.12
CA ALA A 97 -11.35 -2.18 8.81
C ALA A 97 -11.59 -0.67 8.92
N LYS A 98 -10.60 0.13 8.54
CA LYS A 98 -10.60 1.60 8.65
C LYS A 98 -9.91 2.22 7.44
N SER A 99 -10.20 3.49 7.15
CA SER A 99 -9.42 4.22 6.14
C SER A 99 -8.00 4.47 6.64
N VAL A 100 -7.03 4.62 5.74
CA VAL A 100 -5.64 4.96 6.12
C VAL A 100 -5.57 6.26 6.94
N ILE A 101 -6.48 7.20 6.71
CA ILE A 101 -6.57 8.45 7.47
C ILE A 101 -7.03 8.17 8.91
N ASP A 102 -8.05 7.33 9.10
CA ASP A 102 -8.54 6.96 10.43
C ASP A 102 -7.49 6.14 11.20
N VAL A 103 -6.71 5.31 10.50
CA VAL A 103 -5.58 4.58 11.08
C VAL A 103 -4.51 5.58 11.54
N ALA A 104 -4.07 6.48 10.66
CA ALA A 104 -3.07 7.49 10.99
C ALA A 104 -3.51 8.38 12.16
N HIS A 105 -4.78 8.80 12.17
CA HIS A 105 -5.37 9.57 13.27
C HIS A 105 -5.29 8.79 14.58
N ALA A 106 -5.69 7.52 14.58
CA ALA A 106 -5.69 6.71 15.79
C ALA A 106 -4.27 6.45 16.33
N PHE A 107 -3.27 6.33 15.45
CA PHE A 107 -1.86 6.25 15.87
C PHE A 107 -1.37 7.59 16.47
N ASN A 108 -1.79 8.73 15.91
CA ASN A 108 -1.45 10.04 16.45
C ASN A 108 -2.16 10.34 17.79
N GLU A 109 -3.41 9.89 17.97
CA GLU A 109 -4.17 10.09 19.21
C GLU A 109 -3.76 9.15 20.34
N ALA A 110 -3.46 7.90 20.02
CA ALA A 110 -2.97 6.92 21.01
C ALA A 110 -1.51 7.17 21.40
N GLY A 111 -0.82 8.04 20.66
CA GLY A 111 0.52 8.50 20.98
C GLY A 111 0.51 9.48 22.16
N GLU A 112 0.48 8.94 23.39
CA GLU A 112 1.07 9.67 24.53
C GLU A 112 2.61 9.76 24.41
N MET A 113 3.20 9.07 23.41
CA MET A 113 4.64 8.99 23.14
C MET A 113 4.99 9.47 21.72
N SER A 114 6.17 10.08 21.59
CA SER A 114 6.73 10.76 20.41
C SER A 114 7.03 9.87 19.18
N TYR A 115 6.27 8.81 18.91
CA TYR A 115 6.43 8.06 17.66
C TYR A 115 5.62 8.74 16.55
N HIS A 116 6.29 9.13 15.46
CA HIS A 116 5.67 9.75 14.29
C HIS A 116 5.71 8.76 13.12
N PRO A 117 4.76 7.85 12.99
CA PRO A 117 4.77 6.86 11.93
C PRO A 117 4.40 7.49 10.59
N GLU A 118 4.93 6.90 9.52
CA GLU A 118 4.44 7.10 8.15
C GLU A 118 3.50 5.99 7.75
N PHE A 119 2.59 6.28 6.83
CA PHE A 119 1.64 5.29 6.33
C PHE A 119 1.69 5.24 4.82
N PHE A 120 1.86 4.03 4.27
CA PHE A 120 1.72 3.79 2.86
C PHE A 120 0.58 2.82 2.62
N TYR A 121 -0.53 3.33 2.09
CA TYR A 121 -1.66 2.53 1.66
C TYR A 121 -1.49 2.16 0.19
N VAL A 122 -1.70 0.88 -0.11
CA VAL A 122 -1.82 0.39 -1.48
C VAL A 122 -3.06 -0.47 -1.62
N ARG A 123 -3.82 -0.22 -2.67
CA ARG A 123 -4.91 -1.09 -3.10
C ARG A 123 -4.79 -1.34 -4.58
N MET A 124 -4.88 -2.60 -4.97
CA MET A 124 -4.81 -3.05 -6.36
C MET A 124 -5.89 -4.11 -6.61
N ASP A 125 -6.49 -4.05 -7.78
CA ASP A 125 -7.44 -5.04 -8.29
C ASP A 125 -7.05 -5.28 -9.75
N LEU A 126 -6.37 -6.38 -10.00
CA LEU A 126 -5.68 -6.69 -11.24
C LEU A 126 -6.35 -7.89 -11.90
N LEU A 127 -6.64 -7.79 -13.19
CA LEU A 127 -7.12 -8.89 -14.01
C LEU A 127 -6.08 -9.17 -15.09
N HIS A 128 -5.39 -10.28 -14.95
CA HIS A 128 -4.33 -10.73 -15.85
C HIS A 128 -4.90 -11.11 -17.23
N SER A 129 -4.12 -10.84 -18.28
CA SER A 129 -4.41 -11.32 -19.63
C SER A 129 -4.31 -12.85 -19.67
N ALA A 130 -5.15 -13.52 -20.45
CA ALA A 130 -5.26 -14.98 -20.45
C ALA A 130 -4.05 -15.70 -21.09
N ASN A 131 -3.08 -14.95 -21.60
CA ASN A 131 -1.85 -15.51 -22.15
C ASN A 131 -0.83 -15.76 -21.05
N ASP A 132 -1.03 -16.83 -20.28
CA ASP A 132 0.16 -17.53 -19.81
C ASP A 132 0.00 -19.05 -19.73
N SER A 133 0.93 -19.69 -20.43
CA SER A 133 1.27 -21.10 -20.54
C SER A 133 1.52 -21.86 -19.22
N ARG A 134 1.07 -21.31 -18.07
CA ARG A 134 1.43 -21.81 -16.74
C ARG A 134 0.57 -22.96 -16.24
N MET A 135 -0.70 -23.08 -16.61
CA MET A 135 -1.54 -24.17 -16.10
C MET A 135 -2.66 -24.48 -17.08
N GLY A 136 -2.38 -25.41 -18.01
CA GLY A 136 -3.40 -25.86 -18.96
C GLY A 136 -4.57 -26.48 -18.23
N PHE A 137 -5.72 -25.80 -18.19
CA PHE A 137 -7.08 -26.35 -18.28
C PHE A 137 -8.09 -25.18 -18.46
N THR A 138 -8.99 -25.32 -19.44
CA THR A 138 -10.10 -24.42 -19.90
C THR A 138 -9.77 -23.27 -20.87
N LEU A 139 -10.79 -22.84 -21.62
CA LEU A 139 -10.73 -22.08 -22.89
C LEU A 139 -10.49 -20.55 -22.77
N ASP A 140 -10.28 -20.00 -21.57
CA ASP A 140 -9.58 -18.72 -21.26
C ASP A 140 -9.95 -18.24 -19.83
N PRO A 141 -9.58 -18.95 -18.75
CA PRO A 141 -9.79 -18.45 -17.39
C PRO A 141 -8.83 -17.28 -17.12
N ARG A 142 -9.36 -16.15 -16.63
CA ARG A 142 -8.51 -15.01 -16.22
C ARG A 142 -8.16 -15.10 -14.74
N LEU A 143 -6.93 -14.71 -14.41
CA LEU A 143 -6.45 -14.64 -13.04
C LEU A 143 -6.74 -13.24 -12.50
N ARG A 144 -7.46 -13.17 -11.38
CA ARG A 144 -7.70 -11.94 -10.65
C ARG A 144 -6.84 -11.91 -9.40
N GLU A 145 -6.13 -10.82 -9.20
CA GLU A 145 -5.31 -10.54 -8.02
C GLU A 145 -5.87 -9.31 -7.30
N ASN A 146 -6.01 -9.41 -5.99
CA ASN A 146 -6.37 -8.27 -5.14
C ASN A 146 -5.16 -7.88 -4.28
N THR A 147 -5.06 -6.63 -3.86
CA THR A 147 -4.13 -6.18 -2.83
C THR A 147 -4.80 -5.05 -2.09
N ASN A 148 -4.68 -5.04 -0.76
CA ASN A 148 -5.23 -3.97 0.08
C ASN A 148 -4.46 -3.93 1.39
N LEU A 149 -3.40 -3.12 1.44
CA LEU A 149 -2.43 -3.07 2.53
C LEU A 149 -2.23 -1.63 3.00
N ILE A 150 -2.09 -1.47 4.32
CA ILE A 150 -1.59 -0.24 4.94
C ILE A 150 -0.26 -0.61 5.60
N PHE A 151 0.84 -0.16 5.02
CA PHE A 151 2.15 -0.25 5.65
C PHE A 151 2.31 0.85 6.69
N VAL A 152 2.95 0.51 7.80
CA VAL A 152 3.32 1.43 8.88
C VAL A 152 4.84 1.48 8.93
N GLY A 153 5.41 2.65 8.71
CA GLY A 153 6.85 2.89 8.72
C GLY A 153 7.25 3.74 9.91
N VAL A 154 8.35 3.40 10.58
CA VAL A 154 8.92 4.21 11.66
C VAL A 154 10.39 4.50 11.39
N GLU A 155 10.83 5.65 11.88
CA GLU A 155 12.15 6.21 11.57
C GLU A 155 13.30 5.33 12.03
N ASP A 156 13.21 4.82 13.25
CA ASP A 156 14.27 4.07 13.91
C ASP A 156 13.74 2.91 14.76
N GLN A 157 14.65 2.04 15.19
CA GLN A 157 14.33 0.89 16.02
C GLN A 157 13.77 1.28 17.40
N VAL A 158 14.21 2.38 18.00
CA VAL A 158 13.72 2.83 19.32
C VAL A 158 12.24 3.17 19.23
N THR A 159 11.85 3.84 18.15
CA THR A 159 10.46 4.18 17.84
C THR A 159 9.61 2.93 17.58
N ALA A 160 10.20 1.91 16.94
CA ALA A 160 9.54 0.62 16.75
C ALA A 160 9.28 -0.10 18.09
N ASP A 161 10.26 -0.10 19.00
CA ASP A 161 10.14 -0.69 20.33
C ASP A 161 9.04 0.01 21.15
N LEU A 162 8.98 1.34 21.12
CA LEU A 162 7.91 2.13 21.75
C LEU A 162 6.53 1.79 21.17
N LEU A 163 6.44 1.58 19.85
CA LEU A 163 5.21 1.17 19.19
C LEU A 163 4.76 -0.21 19.69
N GLU A 164 5.67 -1.15 19.88
CA GLU A 164 5.38 -2.50 20.41
C GLU A 164 4.87 -2.48 21.85
N GLU A 165 5.32 -1.54 22.68
CA GLU A 165 4.89 -1.40 24.08
C GLU A 165 3.54 -0.67 24.24
N SER A 166 3.03 -0.06 23.17
CA SER A 166 1.81 0.76 23.20
C SER A 166 0.51 -0.05 23.00
N ASP A 167 -0.62 0.55 23.38
CA ASP A 167 -1.96 -0.04 23.15
C ASP A 167 -2.29 -0.30 21.68
N ILE A 168 -1.62 0.40 20.76
CA ILE A 168 -1.82 0.24 19.31
C ILE A 168 -0.92 -0.86 18.71
N ALA A 169 0.00 -1.45 19.49
CA ALA A 169 0.79 -2.61 19.09
C ALA A 169 -0.07 -3.80 18.62
N ARG A 170 -1.29 -3.92 19.18
CA ARG A 170 -2.27 -4.93 18.79
C ARG A 170 -2.85 -4.72 17.38
N TRP A 171 -2.69 -3.53 16.81
CA TRP A 171 -3.16 -3.18 15.47
C TRP A 171 -2.08 -3.27 14.40
N VAL A 172 -0.84 -3.55 14.77
CA VAL A 172 0.21 -3.89 13.81
C VAL A 172 0.38 -5.40 13.73
N ALA A 173 0.76 -5.89 12.56
CA ALA A 173 1.06 -7.30 12.35
C ALA A 173 2.24 -7.70 13.26
N GLN A 174 2.10 -8.81 13.98
CA GLN A 174 3.11 -9.36 14.89
C GLN A 174 3.82 -10.60 14.33
N GLU A 175 3.27 -11.12 13.23
CA GLU A 175 3.84 -12.19 12.43
C GLU A 175 3.77 -11.72 10.97
N LYS A 176 4.54 -12.34 10.07
CA LYS A 176 4.23 -12.32 8.63
C LYS A 176 3.26 -13.48 8.37
N PRO A 177 1.93 -13.33 8.32
CA PRO A 177 1.07 -14.48 8.10
C PRO A 177 0.63 -14.50 6.63
N MET A 178 0.50 -15.71 6.08
CA MET A 178 -0.40 -15.92 4.94
C MET A 178 -1.81 -15.54 5.42
N ALA A 179 -2.41 -14.50 4.85
CA ALA A 179 -3.83 -14.21 4.96
C ALA A 179 -4.39 -13.92 6.38
N SER A 180 -4.50 -12.65 6.79
CA SER A 180 -5.61 -12.18 7.65
C SER A 180 -6.96 -12.39 6.94
N THR A 181 -7.94 -12.93 7.67
CA THR A 181 -9.31 -13.17 7.17
C THR A 181 -10.05 -11.89 6.84
N ASP A 182 -9.74 -10.80 7.53
CA ASP A 182 -10.41 -9.51 7.36
C ASP A 182 -9.60 -8.55 6.47
N TRP A 183 -8.27 -8.52 6.59
CA TRP A 183 -7.40 -7.64 5.81
C TRP A 183 -6.08 -8.30 5.46
N TYR A 184 -6.17 -9.27 4.54
CA TYR A 184 -5.05 -9.70 3.72
C TYR A 184 -5.61 -10.46 2.53
N ALA A 185 -5.30 -9.99 1.33
CA ALA A 185 -5.68 -10.74 0.16
C ALA A 185 -4.87 -10.33 -1.06
N GLU A 186 -3.58 -10.68 -1.12
CA GLU A 186 -3.13 -11.29 -2.38
C GLU A 186 -3.96 -12.55 -2.56
N ARG A 187 -5.07 -12.42 -3.28
CA ARG A 187 -5.95 -13.54 -3.57
C ARG A 187 -6.03 -13.68 -5.07
N PHE A 188 -5.52 -14.81 -5.50
CA PHE A 188 -5.62 -15.30 -6.85
C PHE A 188 -6.94 -16.02 -6.99
N TYR A 189 -7.86 -15.42 -7.73
CA TYR A 189 -9.13 -16.03 -8.09
C TYR A 189 -9.16 -16.32 -9.57
N TYR A 190 -9.71 -17.48 -9.94
CA TYR A 190 -10.12 -17.73 -11.32
C TYR A 190 -11.50 -17.10 -11.54
N SER A 191 -11.63 -16.30 -12.59
CA SER A 191 -12.91 -15.70 -13.02
C SER A 191 -13.47 -16.39 -14.25
#